data_AF-A0A1N7NR96-F1
#
_entry.id   AF-A0A1N7NR96-F1
#
_cell.length_a   1.000
_cell.length_b   1.000
_cell.length_c   1.000
_cell.angle_alpha   90.00
_cell.angle_beta   90.00
_cell.angle_gamma   90.00
#
_symmetry.space_group_name_H-M   'P 1'
#
loop_
_entity.id
_entity.type
_entity.pdbx_description
1 polymer ?
#
loop_
_entity_poly.entity_id
_entity_poly.type
_entity_poly.pdbx_seq_one_letter_code
_entity_poly.pdbx_strand_id
1 'polypeptide(L)' 'MSAIFTALGLVFVIEGLALALAPSRFEEVLAFLVSLGPEARRRLGLISVAGGVAIVALVRVFI' A
#
# COMPACT_ATOMS: atom_id res chain seq x y z
N MET A 1 -16.81 -4.94 -13.01
CA MET A 1 -16.69 -3.46 -12.85
C MET A 1 -16.81 -3.02 -11.38
N SER A 2 -17.76 -3.54 -10.59
CA SER A 2 -17.92 -3.14 -9.17
C SER A 2 -16.66 -3.29 -8.31
N ALA A 3 -15.94 -4.41 -8.43
CA ALA A 3 -14.75 -4.69 -7.63
C ALA A 3 -13.64 -3.63 -7.76
N ILE A 4 -13.51 -2.99 -8.93
CA ILE A 4 -12.51 -1.93 -9.16
C ILE A 4 -12.87 -0.69 -8.35
N PHE A 5 -14.14 -0.28 -8.36
CA PHE A 5 -14.62 0.86 -7.57
C PHE A 5 -14.51 0.58 -6.07
N THR A 6 -14.81 -0.65 -5.64
CA THR A 6 -14.61 -1.05 -4.23
C THR A 6 -13.14 -0.98 -3.83
N ALA A 7 -12.23 -1.51 -4.66
CA ALA A 7 -10.80 -1.45 -4.38
C ALA A 7 -10.28 0.00 -4.31
N LEU A 8 -10.70 0.85 -5.26
CA LEU A 8 -10.37 2.27 -5.23
C LEU A 8 -10.91 2.96 -3.98
N GLY A 9 -12.19 2.74 -3.64
CA GLY A 9 -12.79 3.31 -2.43
C GLY A 9 -12.05 2.91 -1.16
N LEU A 10 -11.63 1.65 -1.05
CA LEU A 10 -10.83 1.18 0.08
C LEU A 10 -9.45 1.85 0.15
N VAL A 11 -8.77 2.04 -0.99
CA VAL A 11 -7.50 2.79 -1.03
C VAL A 11 -7.69 4.22 -0.53
N PHE A 12 -8.73 4.92 -0.99
CA PHE A 12 -9.04 6.27 -0.53
C PHE A 12 -9.32 6.33 0.98
N VAL A 13 -10.08 5.36 1.51
CA VAL A 13 -10.37 5.28 2.95
C VAL A 13 -9.08 5.04 3.74
N ILE A 14 -8.26 4.06 3.36
CA ILE A 14 -7.05 3.70 4.11
C ILE A 14 -6.03 4.85 4.10
N GLU A 15 -5.73 5.41 2.92
CA GLU A 15 -4.78 6.51 2.78
C GLU A 15 -5.32 7.79 3.44
N GLY A 16 -6.62 8.07 3.29
CA GLY A 16 -7.26 9.22 3.92
C GLY A 16 -7.24 9.13 5.44
N LEU A 17 -7.45 7.93 6.02
CA LEU A 17 -7.34 7.71 7.46
C LEU A 17 -5.91 7.91 7.98
N ALA A 18 -4.91 7.44 7.24
CA ALA A 18 -3.51 7.66 7.59
C ALA A 18 -3.19 9.16 7.71
N LEU A 19 -3.67 9.95 6.73
CA LEU A 19 -3.49 11.41 6.72
C LEU A 19 -4.34 12.12 7.79
N ALA A 20 -5.59 11.70 8.01
CA ALA A 20 -6.51 12.35 8.93
C ALA A 20 -6.20 12.07 10.41
N LEU A 21 -5.76 10.86 10.74
CA LEU A 21 -5.58 10.42 12.13
C LEU A 21 -4.14 10.54 12.61
N ALA A 22 -3.15 10.40 11.72
CA ALA A 22 -1.75 10.35 12.09
C ALA A 22 -0.82 11.08 11.08
N PRO A 23 -1.06 12.38 10.81
CA PRO A 23 -0.29 13.12 9.81
C PRO A 23 1.22 13.14 10.11
N SER A 24 1.62 13.28 11.37
CA SER A 24 3.03 13.28 11.77
C SER A 24 3.73 11.93 11.55
N ARG A 25 3.00 10.82 11.68
CA ARG A 25 3.55 9.48 11.38
C ARG A 25 3.73 9.27 9.90
N PHE A 26 2.90 9.88 9.07
CA PHE A 26 3.07 9.87 7.63
C PHE A 26 4.37 10.57 7.22
N GLU A 27 4.70 11.70 7.84
CA GLU A 27 5.98 12.40 7.63
C GLU A 27 7.19 11.55 8.04
N GLU A 28 7.14 10.88 9.20
CA GLU A 28 8.19 9.97 9.66
C GLU A 28 8.42 8.81 8.67
N VAL A 29 7.34 8.20 8.15
CA VAL A 29 7.42 7.14 7.15
C VAL A 29 8.01 7.66 5.84
N LEU A 30 7.60 8.84 5.37
CA LEU A 30 8.16 9.45 4.17
C LEU A 30 9.64 9.75 4.33
N ALA A 31 10.06 10.29 5.49
CA ALA A 31 11.47 10.53 5.79
C ALA A 31 12.27 9.23 5.77
N PHE A 32 11.72 8.15 6.34
CA PHE A 32 12.32 6.82 6.25
C PHE A 32 12.43 6.35 4.80
N LEU A 33 11.37 6.42 4.00
CA LEU A 33 11.39 6.02 2.60
C LEU A 33 12.40 6.85 1.80
N VAL A 34 12.52 8.15 2.08
CA VAL A 34 13.52 9.03 1.48
C VAL A 34 14.94 8.67 1.93
N SER A 35 15.13 8.21 3.16
CA SER A 35 16.45 7.72 3.61
C SER A 35 16.90 6.46 2.87
N LEU A 36 15.95 5.65 2.37
CA LEU A 36 16.27 4.52 1.50
C LEU A 36 16.81 5.03 0.15
N GLY A 37 17.92 4.45 -0.33
CA GLY A 37 18.40 4.71 -1.68
C GLY A 37 17.41 4.23 -2.76
N PRO A 38 17.53 4.70 -4.02
CA PRO A 38 16.57 4.39 -5.10
C PRO A 38 16.33 2.89 -5.32
N GLU A 39 17.40 2.10 -5.21
CA GLU A 39 17.37 0.64 -5.36
C GLU A 39 16.56 -0.05 -4.25
N ALA A 40 16.71 0.41 -3.00
CA ALA A 40 15.98 -0.13 -1.86
C ALA A 40 14.49 0.23 -1.93
N ARG A 41 14.16 1.46 -2.34
CA ARG A 41 12.76 1.87 -2.58
C ARG A 41 12.10 1.02 -3.65
N ARG A 42 12.80 0.76 -4.76
CA ARG A 42 12.28 -0.10 -5.83
C ARG A 42 12.04 -1.53 -5.33
N ARG A 43 12.98 -2.11 -4.59
CA ARG A 43 12.82 -3.45 -4.01
C ARG A 43 11.64 -3.52 -3.04
N LEU A 44 11.49 -2.52 -2.17
CA LEU A 44 10.35 -2.43 -1.25
C LEU A 44 9.03 -2.39 -2.03
N GLY A 45 8.93 -1.55 -3.06
CA GLY A 45 7.74 -1.48 -3.92
C GLY A 45 7.43 -2.80 -4.61
N LEU A 46 8.44 -3.48 -5.16
CA LEU A 46 8.26 -4.78 -5.81
C LEU A 46 7.79 -5.86 -4.82
N ILE A 47 8.31 -5.87 -3.60
CA ILE A 47 7.87 -6.80 -2.53
C ILE A 47 6.41 -6.51 -2.17
N SER A 48 6.03 -5.24 -2.00
CA SER A 48 4.64 -4.86 -1.70
C SER A 48 3.67 -5.28 -2.80
N VAL A 49 4.04 -5.08 -4.08
CA VAL A 49 3.22 -5.52 -5.22
C VAL A 49 3.12 -7.04 -5.25
N ALA A 50 4.23 -7.76 -5.12
CA ALA A 50 4.24 -9.22 -5.13
C ALA A 50 3.40 -9.80 -3.98
N GLY A 51 3.49 -9.22 -2.78
CA GLY A 51 2.68 -9.60 -1.63
C GLY A 51 1.19 -9.37 -1.86
N GLY A 52 0.81 -8.21 -2.39
CA GLY A 52 -0.57 -7.90 -2.74
C GLY A 52 -1.16 -8.87 -3.77
N VAL A 53 -0.41 -9.15 -4.84
CA VAL A 53 -0.81 -10.13 -5.86
C VAL A 53 -0.94 -11.53 -5.26
N ALA A 54 0.00 -11.96 -4.42
CA ALA A 54 -0.04 -13.26 -3.77
C ALA A 54 -1.27 -13.42 -2.86
N ILE A 55 -1.61 -12.39 -2.07
CA ILE A 55 -2.81 -12.41 -1.22
C ILE A 55 -4.08 -12.48 -2.08
N VAL A 56 -4.19 -11.66 -3.12
CA VAL A 56 -5.37 -11.68 -4.01
C VAL A 56 -5.49 -13.02 -4.72
N ALA A 57 -4.39 -13.59 -5.20
CA ALA A 57 -4.37 -14.92 -5.80
C ALA A 57 -4.79 -16.00 -4.80
N LEU A 58 -4.28 -15.96 -3.58
CA LEU A 58 -4.66 -16.90 -2.52
C LEU A 58 -6.15 -16.81 -2.19
N VAL A 59 -6.68 -15.61 -1.99
CA VAL A 59 -8.12 -15.41 -1.78
C VAL A 59 -8.93 -15.98 -2.94
N ARG A 60 -8.52 -15.72 -4.20
CA ARG A 60 -9.24 -16.22 -5.39
C ARG A 60 -9.18 -17.73 -5.59
N VAL A 61 -8.14 -18.39 -5.07
CA VAL A 61 -7.94 -19.84 -5.22
C VAL A 61 -8.67 -20.62 -4.15
N PHE A 62 -8.75 -20.10 -2.93
CA PHE A 62 -9.27 -20.84 -1.77
C PHE A 62 -10.65 -20.40 -1.28
N ILE A 63 -11.15 -19.22 -1.70
CA ILE A 63 -12.46 -18.65 -1.30
C ILE A 63 -13.31 -18.42 -2.56
#